data_AF-A0AAV6TV12-F1
#
_entry.id   AF-A0AAV6TV12-F1
#
_cell.length_a   1.000
_cell.length_b   1.000
_cell.length_c   1.000
_cell.angle_alpha   90.00
_cell.angle_beta   90.00
_cell.angle_gamma   90.00
#
_symmetry.space_group_name_H-M   'P 1'
#
loop_
_entity.id
_entity.type
_entity.pdbx_description
1 polymer ?
#
loop_
_entity_poly.entity_id
_entity_poly.type
_entity_poly.pdbx_seq_one_letter_code
_entity_poly.pdbx_strand_id
1 'polypeptide(L)'
;MSGRDFILCTKLKYNALPSRSRCGRGRVTDRLCRAGCAQNETTGHILQACPRTHGMRVRRHDAIVNYTIRGLEQRGFVVAKEPMFNTAEGRKKPDLVATRGDEAFIIDAQVVSDCEPLRRAHRRKVEKYGDLTPIVSAQFGVQTIIPMSLTLNWRGVWSSDSAQALVENRLLRKSDLSVISSRVSVGGVA
;
A
#
# COMPACT_ATOMS: atom_id res chain seq x y z
N MET A 1 -18.14 -2.49 -9.37
CA MET A 1 -17.05 -2.58 -10.37
C MET A 1 -17.71 -2.83 -11.72
N SER A 2 -17.36 -2.07 -12.75
CA SER A 2 -17.95 -2.28 -14.08
C SER A 2 -17.35 -3.54 -14.75
N GLY A 3 -18.02 -4.07 -15.78
CA GLY A 3 -17.46 -5.18 -16.58
C GLY A 3 -16.13 -4.81 -17.26
N ARG A 4 -15.98 -3.54 -17.66
CA ARG A 4 -14.72 -2.99 -18.20
C ARG A 4 -13.60 -3.05 -17.15
N ASP A 5 -13.87 -2.62 -15.93
CA ASP A 5 -12.88 -2.64 -14.84
C ASP A 5 -12.45 -4.07 -14.53
N PHE A 6 -13.39 -5.02 -14.54
CA PHE A 6 -13.10 -6.43 -14.32
C PHE A 6 -12.10 -6.98 -15.36
N ILE A 7 -12.33 -6.69 -16.64
CA ILE A 7 -11.42 -7.10 -17.73
C ILE A 7 -10.05 -6.45 -17.55
N LEU A 8 -10.00 -5.15 -17.24
CA LEU A 8 -8.74 -4.43 -17.06
C LEU A 8 -7.95 -4.93 -15.84
N CYS A 9 -8.61 -5.14 -14.69
CA CYS A 9 -8.00 -5.72 -13.50
C CYS A 9 -7.47 -7.13 -13.77
N THR A 10 -8.20 -7.94 -14.54
CA THR A 10 -7.73 -9.26 -14.95
C THR A 10 -6.48 -9.15 -15.81
N LYS A 11 -6.48 -8.27 -16.82
CA LYS A 11 -5.28 -7.99 -17.62
C LYS A 11 -4.13 -7.52 -16.73
N LEU A 12 -4.36 -6.64 -15.77
CA LEU A 12 -3.35 -6.18 -14.82
C LEU A 12 -2.72 -7.36 -14.06
N LYS A 13 -3.54 -8.25 -13.48
CA LYS A 13 -3.05 -9.41 -12.70
C LYS A 13 -2.15 -10.34 -13.52
N TYR A 14 -2.48 -10.56 -14.79
CA TYR A 14 -1.65 -11.36 -15.72
C TYR A 14 -0.56 -10.55 -16.42
N ASN A 15 -0.29 -9.32 -15.96
CA ASN A 15 0.66 -8.37 -16.56
C ASN A 15 0.41 -8.18 -18.06
N ALA A 16 -0.85 -8.20 -18.48
CA ALA A 16 -1.37 -8.19 -19.85
C ALA A 16 -1.87 -6.83 -20.35
N LEU A 17 -1.63 -5.77 -19.58
CA LEU A 17 -1.85 -4.41 -20.03
C LEU A 17 -0.86 -4.02 -21.15
N PRO A 18 -1.29 -3.24 -22.14
CA PRO A 18 -0.46 -2.86 -23.27
C PRO A 18 0.64 -1.87 -22.85
N SER A 19 1.84 -2.39 -22.63
CA SER A 19 3.08 -1.62 -22.49
C SER A 19 3.98 -1.87 -23.70
N ARG A 20 4.88 -0.94 -24.06
CA ARG A 20 5.83 -1.17 -25.16
C ARG A 20 6.66 -2.44 -24.97
N SER A 21 7.09 -2.73 -23.74
CA SER A 21 7.85 -3.96 -23.47
C SER A 21 7.03 -5.23 -23.74
N ARG A 22 5.72 -5.22 -23.43
CA ARG A 22 4.83 -6.35 -23.74
C ARG A 22 4.51 -6.45 -25.23
N CYS A 23 4.11 -5.35 -25.85
CA CYS A 23 3.69 -5.32 -27.26
C CYS A 23 4.87 -5.54 -28.23
N GLY A 24 6.09 -5.21 -27.80
CA GLY A 24 7.35 -5.44 -28.53
C GLY A 24 8.05 -6.75 -28.17
N ARG A 25 7.39 -7.66 -27.44
CA ARG A 25 7.98 -8.98 -27.13
C ARG A 25 8.20 -9.77 -28.42
N GLY A 26 9.39 -10.35 -28.58
CA GLY A 26 9.77 -11.08 -29.80
C GLY A 26 10.06 -10.20 -31.02
N ARG A 27 10.09 -8.87 -30.86
CA ARG A 27 10.40 -7.92 -31.94
C ARG A 27 11.51 -6.96 -31.51
N VAL A 28 12.33 -6.53 -32.46
CA VAL A 28 13.31 -5.45 -32.27
C VAL A 28 12.57 -4.13 -32.44
N THR A 29 12.17 -3.53 -31.33
CA THR A 29 11.35 -2.31 -31.28
C THR A 29 11.76 -1.46 -30.07
N ASP A 30 11.49 -0.15 -30.14
CA ASP A 30 11.71 0.75 -28.99
C ASP A 30 10.83 0.34 -27.81
N ARG A 31 11.48 0.15 -26.65
CA ARG A 31 10.83 -0.21 -25.38
C ARG A 31 10.86 0.90 -24.37
N LEU A 32 11.42 2.07 -24.66
CA LEU A 32 11.50 3.19 -23.74
C LEU A 32 10.11 3.72 -23.37
N CYS A 33 10.00 4.28 -22.18
CA CYS A 33 8.76 4.87 -21.68
C CYS A 33 8.23 5.96 -22.62
N ARG A 34 6.95 5.86 -23.01
CA ARG A 34 6.25 6.91 -23.80
C ARG A 34 6.16 8.25 -23.07
N ALA A 35 6.46 8.29 -21.77
CA ALA A 35 6.52 9.51 -20.98
C ALA A 35 7.93 10.14 -20.95
N GLY A 36 8.90 9.61 -21.69
CA GLY A 36 10.27 10.15 -21.75
C GLY A 36 11.19 9.70 -20.61
N CYS A 37 10.79 8.70 -19.82
CA CYS A 37 11.67 8.13 -18.80
C CYS A 37 12.83 7.36 -19.44
N ALA A 38 14.02 7.42 -18.84
CA ALA A 38 15.19 6.61 -19.20
C ALA A 38 15.08 5.14 -18.73
N GLN A 39 13.88 4.55 -18.81
CA GLN A 39 13.63 3.16 -18.45
C GLN A 39 12.66 2.51 -19.44
N ASN A 40 12.75 1.18 -19.56
CA ASN A 40 11.81 0.40 -20.35
C ASN A 40 10.38 0.54 -19.81
N GLU A 41 9.44 0.78 -20.72
CA GLU A 41 8.01 0.83 -20.44
C GLU A 41 7.50 -0.58 -20.11
N THR A 42 7.54 -0.91 -18.83
CA THR A 42 6.90 -2.09 -18.26
C THR A 42 5.69 -1.67 -17.43
N THR A 43 4.76 -2.59 -17.21
CA THR A 43 3.63 -2.35 -16.29
C THR A 43 4.12 -1.98 -14.89
N GLY A 44 5.20 -2.61 -14.42
CA GLY A 44 5.86 -2.25 -13.16
C GLY A 44 6.34 -0.80 -13.16
N HIS A 45 7.08 -0.37 -14.19
CA HIS A 45 7.52 1.02 -14.34
C HIS A 45 6.32 1.98 -14.35
N ILE A 46 5.31 1.71 -15.18
CA ILE A 46 4.10 2.55 -15.29
C ILE A 46 3.40 2.68 -13.94
N LEU A 47 3.26 1.60 -13.17
CA LEU A 47 2.45 1.61 -11.95
C LEU A 47 3.20 1.96 -10.67
N GLN A 48 4.53 1.99 -10.71
CA GLN A 48 5.36 2.19 -9.52
C GLN A 48 6.22 3.45 -9.59
N ALA A 49 6.72 3.83 -10.78
CA ALA A 49 7.76 4.86 -10.89
C ALA A 49 7.41 6.00 -11.86
N CYS A 50 6.74 5.72 -12.97
CA CYS A 50 6.55 6.66 -14.09
C CYS A 50 5.93 8.01 -13.64
N PRO A 51 6.55 9.17 -13.88
CA PRO A 51 6.00 10.46 -13.46
C PRO A 51 4.58 10.74 -14.01
N ARG A 52 4.30 10.27 -15.23
CA ARG A 52 2.98 10.39 -15.88
C ARG A 52 1.83 9.82 -15.03
N THR A 53 2.10 8.78 -14.22
CA THR A 53 1.08 8.12 -13.40
C THR A 53 1.19 8.46 -11.91
N HIS A 54 2.01 9.45 -11.55
CA HIS A 54 2.25 9.80 -10.14
C HIS A 54 0.95 10.07 -9.37
N GLY A 55 0.06 10.94 -9.90
CA GLY A 55 -1.22 11.23 -9.27
C GLY A 55 -2.12 9.99 -9.10
N MET A 56 -2.05 9.03 -10.03
CA MET A 56 -2.80 7.78 -9.91
C MET A 56 -2.22 6.86 -8.83
N ARG A 57 -0.89 6.84 -8.66
CA ARG A 57 -0.26 6.10 -7.56
C ARG A 57 -0.67 6.66 -6.20
N VAL A 58 -0.68 7.99 -6.06
CA VAL A 58 -1.14 8.67 -4.84
C VAL A 58 -2.60 8.34 -4.56
N ARG A 59 -3.50 8.53 -5.55
CA ARG A 59 -4.92 8.17 -5.41
C ARG A 59 -5.15 6.71 -5.02
N ARG A 60 -4.37 5.78 -5.59
CA ARG A 60 -4.45 4.35 -5.24
C ARG A 60 -4.07 4.10 -3.79
N HIS A 61 -2.97 4.71 -3.33
CA HIS A 61 -2.54 4.62 -1.93
C HIS A 61 -3.58 5.23 -0.99
N ASP A 62 -4.03 6.46 -1.27
CA ASP A 62 -5.08 7.14 -0.50
C ASP A 62 -6.37 6.34 -0.43
N ALA A 63 -6.78 5.70 -1.53
CA ALA A 63 -8.00 4.89 -1.55
C ALA A 63 -7.94 3.68 -0.61
N ILE A 64 -6.74 3.10 -0.41
CA ILE A 64 -6.51 1.99 0.53
C ILE A 64 -6.52 2.54 1.96
N VAL A 65 -5.75 3.60 2.22
CA VAL A 65 -5.67 4.25 3.54
C VAL A 65 -7.06 4.70 4.00
N ASN A 66 -7.80 5.44 3.17
CA ASN A 66 -9.14 5.94 3.49
C ASN A 66 -10.18 4.82 3.63
N TYR A 67 -9.99 3.66 2.98
CA TYR A 67 -10.86 2.49 3.22
C TYR A 67 -10.58 1.90 4.61
N THR A 68 -9.31 1.76 4.97
CA THR A 68 -8.88 1.26 6.28
C THR A 68 -9.34 2.16 7.41
N ILE A 69 -9.17 3.49 7.29
CA ILE A 69 -9.62 4.47 8.28
C ILE A 69 -11.11 4.31 8.57
N ARG A 70 -11.95 4.35 7.53
CA ARG A 70 -13.42 4.16 7.68
C ARG A 70 -13.77 2.83 8.35
N GLY A 71 -13.06 1.77 7.99
CA GLY A 71 -13.25 0.47 8.62
C GLY A 71 -12.91 0.48 10.12
N LEU A 72 -11.82 1.13 10.49
CA LEU A 72 -11.37 1.24 11.88
C LEU A 72 -12.33 2.09 12.71
N GLU A 73 -12.74 3.26 12.21
CA GLU A 73 -13.71 4.14 12.87
C GLU A 73 -15.04 3.43 13.13
N GLN A 74 -15.57 2.68 12.14
CA GLN A 74 -16.77 1.87 12.29
C GLN A 74 -16.64 0.75 13.35
N ARG A 75 -15.41 0.35 13.67
CA ARG A 75 -15.09 -0.68 14.69
C ARG A 75 -14.77 -0.04 16.05
N GLY A 76 -14.93 1.27 16.19
CA GLY A 76 -14.73 2.00 17.45
C GLY A 76 -13.27 2.39 17.74
N PHE A 77 -12.39 2.37 16.73
CA PHE A 77 -11.04 2.92 16.90
C PHE A 77 -11.05 4.44 16.73
N VAL A 78 -10.22 5.12 17.51
CA VAL A 78 -9.88 6.52 17.27
C VAL A 78 -8.69 6.55 16.32
N VAL A 79 -8.83 7.23 15.18
CA VAL A 79 -7.82 7.21 14.12
C VAL A 79 -7.23 8.61 13.93
N ALA A 80 -5.91 8.73 14.10
CA ALA A 80 -5.16 9.89 13.68
C ALA A 80 -4.61 9.62 12.26
N LYS A 81 -5.09 10.38 11.26
CA LYS A 81 -4.57 10.30 9.88
C LYS A 81 -3.30 11.14 9.75
N GLU A 82 -2.28 10.56 9.12
CA GLU A 82 -1.02 11.24 8.81
C GLU A 82 -0.34 11.95 10.01
N PRO A 83 -0.31 11.32 11.21
CA PRO A 83 0.27 11.96 12.38
C PRO A 83 1.77 12.13 12.20
N MET A 84 2.32 13.11 12.91
CA MET A 84 3.67 13.57 12.68
C MET A 84 4.46 13.54 13.97
N PHE A 85 5.53 12.74 13.96
CA PHE A 85 6.38 12.50 15.12
C PHE A 85 7.78 13.02 14.86
N ASN A 86 8.35 13.69 15.86
CA ASN A 86 9.74 14.14 15.83
C ASN A 86 10.58 13.08 16.54
N THR A 87 11.50 12.44 15.82
CA THR A 87 12.46 11.47 16.39
C THR A 87 13.87 12.01 16.28
N ALA A 88 14.82 11.36 16.95
CA ALA A 88 16.24 11.71 16.85
C ALA A 88 16.78 11.58 15.41
N GLU A 89 16.21 10.66 14.61
CA GLU A 89 16.57 10.44 13.19
C GLU A 89 15.84 11.41 12.24
N GLY A 90 15.00 12.30 12.77
CA GLY A 90 14.22 13.27 12.01
C GLY A 90 12.72 13.02 12.09
N ARG A 91 11.98 13.61 11.15
CA ARG A 91 10.52 13.59 11.17
C ARG A 91 9.98 12.30 10.56
N LYS A 92 9.18 11.55 11.33
CA LYS A 92 8.49 10.34 10.86
C LYS A 92 6.99 10.60 10.76
N LYS A 93 6.41 10.24 9.63
CA LYS A 93 4.99 10.45 9.30
C LYS A 93 4.39 9.13 8.77
N PRO A 94 3.87 8.25 9.64
CA PRO A 94 3.09 7.10 9.20
C PRO A 94 1.74 7.55 8.60
N ASP A 95 1.08 6.67 7.83
CA ASP A 95 -0.19 7.01 7.17
C ASP A 95 -1.35 7.17 8.16
N LEU A 96 -1.37 6.35 9.22
CA LEU A 96 -2.31 6.52 10.33
C LEU A 96 -1.81 5.86 11.61
N VAL A 97 -2.33 6.34 12.74
CA VAL A 97 -2.25 5.66 14.04
C VAL A 97 -3.67 5.41 14.52
N ALA A 98 -3.98 4.16 14.85
CA ALA A 98 -5.29 3.76 15.34
C ALA A 98 -5.18 3.34 16.80
N THR A 99 -6.02 3.89 17.67
CA THR A 99 -6.01 3.59 19.10
C THR A 99 -7.33 2.97 19.54
N ARG A 100 -7.25 2.03 20.48
CA ARG A 100 -8.41 1.39 21.11
C ARG A 100 -8.04 0.93 22.51
N GLY A 101 -8.65 1.55 23.52
CA GLY A 101 -8.29 1.29 24.90
C GLY A 101 -6.82 1.63 25.14
N ASP A 102 -6.05 0.65 25.62
CA ASP A 102 -4.63 0.80 25.95
C ASP A 102 -3.68 0.33 24.82
N GLU A 103 -4.23 0.07 23.63
CA GLU A 103 -3.50 -0.36 22.44
C GLU A 103 -3.47 0.74 21.38
N ALA A 104 -2.30 0.94 20.75
CA ALA A 104 -2.15 1.73 19.54
C ALA A 104 -1.44 0.95 18.43
N PHE A 105 -1.90 1.18 17.21
CA PHE A 105 -1.40 0.53 16.01
C PHE A 105 -0.89 1.60 15.05
N ILE A 106 0.42 1.58 14.79
CA ILE A 106 1.01 2.45 13.76
C ILE A 106 0.88 1.70 12.43
N ILE A 107 0.17 2.27 11.46
CA ILE A 107 -0.07 1.63 10.18
C ILE A 107 0.42 2.52 9.05
N ASP A 108 1.26 1.95 8.20
CA ASP A 108 1.73 2.57 6.99
C ASP A 108 1.45 1.65 5.79
N ALA A 109 0.74 2.17 4.80
CA ALA A 109 0.33 1.48 3.61
C ALA A 109 1.39 1.61 2.52
N GLN A 110 1.62 0.50 1.81
CA GLN A 110 2.52 0.47 0.67
C GLN A 110 2.01 -0.48 -0.41
N VAL A 111 2.12 -0.02 -1.65
CA VAL A 111 1.90 -0.85 -2.84
C VAL A 111 3.23 -0.99 -3.56
N VAL A 112 3.85 -2.17 -3.48
CA VAL A 112 5.20 -2.43 -3.99
C VAL A 112 5.20 -3.07 -5.38
N SER A 113 6.38 -3.12 -5.98
CA SER A 113 6.64 -3.91 -7.19
C SER A 113 6.45 -5.40 -6.95
N ASP A 114 6.11 -6.14 -8.00
CA ASP A 114 6.05 -7.61 -7.98
C ASP A 114 7.44 -8.27 -7.98
N CYS A 115 8.50 -7.48 -8.15
CA CYS A 115 9.90 -7.93 -7.96
C CYS A 115 10.40 -7.76 -6.51
N GLU A 116 9.67 -7.04 -5.65
CA GLU A 116 10.07 -6.85 -4.25
C GLU A 116 9.46 -7.94 -3.35
N PRO A 117 10.26 -8.64 -2.52
CA PRO A 117 9.71 -9.60 -1.56
C PRO A 117 8.78 -8.92 -0.54
N LEU A 118 7.50 -9.26 -0.58
CA LEU A 118 6.45 -8.63 0.23
C LEU A 118 6.71 -8.68 1.74
N ARG A 119 7.25 -9.79 2.26
CA ARG A 119 7.64 -9.92 3.68
C ARG A 119 8.76 -8.97 4.05
N ARG A 120 9.75 -8.79 3.17
CA ARG A 120 10.86 -7.85 3.37
C ARG A 120 10.36 -6.41 3.39
N ALA A 121 9.48 -6.06 2.46
CA ALA A 121 8.84 -4.74 2.43
C ALA A 121 8.04 -4.46 3.71
N HIS A 122 7.26 -5.45 4.17
CA HIS A 122 6.51 -5.36 5.43
C HIS A 122 7.46 -5.12 6.63
N ARG A 123 8.49 -5.94 6.78
CA ARG A 123 9.45 -5.86 7.89
C ARG A 123 10.17 -4.51 7.94
N ARG A 124 10.62 -3.98 6.79
CA ARG A 124 11.26 -2.66 6.71
C ARG A 124 10.39 -1.54 7.28
N LYS A 125 9.08 -1.59 7.05
CA LYS A 125 8.15 -0.58 7.61
C LYS A 125 7.95 -0.77 9.11
N VAL A 126 7.85 -2.00 9.58
CA VAL A 126 7.77 -2.31 11.03
C VAL A 126 9.02 -1.79 11.75
N GLU A 127 10.22 -2.11 11.23
CA GLU A 127 11.50 -1.62 11.75
C GLU A 127 11.58 -0.09 11.72
N LYS A 128 11.17 0.55 10.61
CA LYS A 128 11.20 2.01 10.44
C LYS A 128 10.44 2.76 11.53
N TYR A 129 9.31 2.22 12.01
CA TYR A 129 8.43 2.86 12.98
C TYR A 129 8.51 2.24 14.37
N GLY A 130 9.43 1.30 14.61
CA GLY A 130 9.61 0.68 15.92
C GLY A 130 10.05 1.67 17.01
N ASP A 131 10.87 2.66 16.63
CA ASP A 131 11.35 3.73 17.50
C ASP A 131 10.27 4.75 17.91
N LEU A 132 9.11 4.73 17.25
CA LEU A 132 7.99 5.60 17.60
C LEU A 132 7.22 5.13 18.83
N THR A 133 7.43 3.89 19.27
CA THR A 133 6.76 3.28 20.42
C THR A 133 6.71 4.18 21.66
N PRO A 134 7.83 4.72 22.20
CA PRO A 134 7.79 5.60 23.38
C PRO A 134 7.09 6.93 23.13
N ILE A 135 7.21 7.49 21.93
CA ILE A 135 6.61 8.79 21.57
C ILE A 135 5.09 8.65 21.45
N VAL A 136 4.64 7.60 20.77
CA VAL A 136 3.22 7.29 20.61
C VAL A 136 2.59 6.93 21.96
N SER A 137 3.31 6.18 22.81
CA SER A 137 2.88 5.90 24.18
C SER A 137 2.58 7.17 24.96
N ALA A 138 3.54 8.10 25.00
CA ALA A 138 3.40 9.37 25.72
C ALA A 138 2.30 10.28 25.12
N GLN A 139 2.18 10.33 23.79
CA GLN A 139 1.24 11.22 23.12
C GLN A 139 -0.21 10.73 23.19
N PHE A 140 -0.44 9.41 23.11
CA PHE A 140 -1.78 8.84 23.10
C PHE A 140 -2.19 8.21 24.44
N GLY A 141 -1.29 8.14 25.43
CA GLY A 141 -1.56 7.60 26.75
C GLY A 141 -1.81 6.08 26.74
N VAL A 142 -1.08 5.36 25.90
CA VAL A 142 -1.25 3.91 25.66
C VAL A 142 -0.01 3.13 26.06
N GLN A 143 -0.17 1.91 26.57
CA GLN A 143 0.95 1.05 26.98
C GLN A 143 1.45 0.15 25.85
N THR A 144 0.54 -0.35 25.01
CA THR A 144 0.90 -1.31 23.96
C THR A 144 0.88 -0.65 22.59
N ILE A 145 2.05 -0.57 21.94
CA ILE A 145 2.17 0.00 20.60
C ILE A 145 2.69 -1.07 19.66
N ILE A 146 1.97 -1.31 18.57
CA ILE A 146 2.31 -2.34 17.59
C ILE A 146 2.49 -1.68 16.21
N PRO A 147 3.73 -1.49 15.74
CA PRO A 147 4.01 -1.05 14.39
C PRO A 147 3.65 -2.14 13.38
N MET A 148 2.88 -1.78 12.37
CA MET A 148 2.48 -2.67 11.29
C MET A 148 2.53 -1.93 9.95
N SER A 149 2.38 -2.69 8.88
CA SER A 149 2.19 -2.11 7.55
C SER A 149 1.06 -2.79 6.83
N LEU A 150 0.48 -2.07 5.87
CA LEU A 150 -0.55 -2.54 4.97
C LEU A 150 0.10 -2.74 3.60
N THR A 151 0.70 -3.93 3.42
CA THR A 151 1.63 -4.21 2.32
C THR A 151 1.03 -5.12 1.27
N LEU A 152 0.89 -4.60 0.05
CA LEU A 152 0.50 -5.39 -1.13
C LEU A 152 1.43 -5.07 -2.30
N ASN A 153 1.45 -5.93 -3.32
CA ASN A 153 1.97 -5.54 -4.62
C ASN A 153 0.87 -4.90 -5.50
N TRP A 154 1.27 -4.30 -6.62
CA TRP A 154 0.34 -3.70 -7.58
C TRP A 154 -0.64 -4.68 -8.26
N ARG A 155 -0.43 -6.00 -8.12
CA ARG A 155 -1.37 -7.04 -8.57
C ARG A 155 -2.45 -7.36 -7.53
N GLY A 156 -2.39 -6.72 -6.36
CA GLY A 156 -3.32 -6.94 -5.25
C GLY A 156 -2.98 -8.17 -4.39
N VAL A 157 -1.75 -8.68 -4.47
CA VAL A 157 -1.29 -9.79 -3.59
C VAL A 157 -0.76 -9.20 -2.30
N TRP A 158 -1.26 -9.72 -1.17
CA TRP A 158 -0.86 -9.31 0.17
C TRP A 158 0.45 -9.95 0.62
N SER A 159 1.22 -9.23 1.44
CA SER A 159 2.19 -9.88 2.32
C SER A 159 1.45 -10.74 3.34
N SER A 160 1.83 -12.02 3.49
CA SER A 160 1.21 -12.93 4.46
C SER A 160 1.25 -12.35 5.87
N ASP A 161 2.41 -11.83 6.25
CA ASP A 161 2.70 -11.39 7.62
C ASP A 161 1.92 -10.11 7.93
N SER A 162 1.83 -9.20 6.95
CA SER A 162 1.00 -7.99 7.03
C SER A 162 -0.48 -8.33 7.17
N ALA A 163 -1.01 -9.19 6.29
CA ALA A 163 -2.43 -9.55 6.32
C ALA A 163 -2.80 -10.30 7.60
N GLN A 164 -1.95 -11.22 8.05
CA GLN A 164 -2.13 -11.96 9.29
C GLN A 164 -2.16 -11.02 10.50
N ALA A 165 -1.14 -10.16 10.64
CA ALA A 165 -1.06 -9.22 11.75
C ALA A 165 -2.27 -8.27 11.81
N LEU A 166 -2.73 -7.76 10.65
CA LEU A 166 -3.90 -6.88 10.59
C LEU A 166 -5.22 -7.60 10.98
N VAL A 167 -5.35 -8.89 10.65
CA VAL A 167 -6.55 -9.67 10.98
C VAL A 167 -6.53 -10.13 12.44
N GLU A 168 -5.39 -10.60 12.95
CA GLU A 168 -5.23 -11.05 14.34
C GLU A 168 -5.50 -9.90 15.33
N ASN A 169 -5.01 -8.69 15.03
CA ASN A 169 -5.27 -7.49 15.83
C ASN A 169 -6.68 -6.89 15.61
N ARG A 170 -7.55 -7.56 14.85
CA ARG A 170 -8.94 -7.14 14.55
C ARG A 170 -9.05 -5.78 13.85
N LEU A 171 -7.99 -5.34 13.17
CA LEU A 171 -7.99 -4.10 12.40
C LEU A 171 -8.72 -4.28 11.06
N LEU A 172 -8.57 -5.45 10.45
CA LEU A 172 -9.25 -5.84 9.22
C LEU A 172 -9.94 -7.20 9.38
N ARG A 173 -11.03 -7.41 8.65
CA ARG A 173 -11.65 -8.74 8.45
C ARG A 173 -11.06 -9.40 7.22
N LYS A 174 -11.20 -10.72 7.12
CA LYS A 174 -10.80 -11.46 5.89
C LYS A 174 -11.49 -10.91 4.63
N SER A 175 -12.73 -10.45 4.75
CA SER A 175 -13.48 -9.80 3.66
C SER A 175 -12.83 -8.49 3.20
N ASP A 176 -12.27 -7.70 4.13
CA ASP A 176 -11.61 -6.43 3.82
C ASP A 176 -10.36 -6.63 2.95
N LEU A 177 -9.64 -7.75 3.13
CA LEU A 177 -8.45 -8.06 2.34
C LEU A 177 -8.77 -8.16 0.84
N SER A 178 -9.90 -8.78 0.49
CA SER A 178 -10.38 -8.91 -0.89
C SER A 178 -10.79 -7.55 -1.47
N VAL A 179 -11.47 -6.72 -0.66
CA VAL A 179 -11.89 -5.37 -1.07
C VAL A 179 -10.69 -4.48 -1.34
N ILE A 180 -9.70 -4.48 -0.45
CA ILE A 180 -8.46 -3.70 -0.62
C ILE A 180 -7.66 -4.18 -1.84
N SER A 181 -7.52 -5.50 -2.03
CA SER A 181 -6.87 -6.08 -3.23
C SER A 181 -7.54 -5.61 -4.53
N SER A 182 -8.87 -5.58 -4.52
CA SER A 182 -9.66 -5.09 -5.66
C SER A 182 -9.45 -3.58 -5.88
N ARG A 183 -9.41 -2.77 -4.82
CA ARG A 183 -9.13 -1.32 -4.90
C ARG A 183 -7.73 -1.03 -5.46
N VAL A 184 -6.72 -1.81 -5.06
CA VAL A 184 -5.35 -1.71 -5.62
C VAL A 184 -5.37 -1.96 -7.12
N SER A 185 -6.10 -3.00 -7.55
CA SER A 185 -6.19 -3.40 -8.96
C SER A 185 -6.91 -2.33 -9.78
N VAL A 186 -8.06 -1.86 -9.30
CA VAL A 186 -8.84 -0.79 -9.94
C VAL A 186 -8.01 0.50 -10.02
N GLY A 187 -7.34 0.89 -8.94
CA GLY A 187 -6.46 2.07 -8.95
C GLY A 187 -5.22 1.92 -9.85
N GLY A 188 -4.90 0.71 -10.31
CA GLY A 188 -3.86 0.47 -11.30
C GLY A 188 -4.33 0.55 -12.75
N VAL A 189 -5.65 0.59 -13.00
CA VAL A 189 -6.22 0.60 -14.36
C VAL A 189 -7.18 1.76 -14.62
N ALA A 190 -7.54 2.50 -13.58
CA ALA A 190 -8.33 3.72 -13.62
C ALA A 190 -7.56 4.87 -14.31
#